data_AF-A0A811KU58-F1
#
_entry.id   AF-A0A811KU58-F1
#
_cell.length_a   1.000
_cell.length_b   1.000
_cell.length_c   1.000
_cell.angle_alpha   90.00
_cell.angle_beta   90.00
_cell.angle_gamma   90.00
#
_symmetry.space_group_name_H-M   'P 1'
#
loop_
_entity.id
_entity.type
_entity.pdbx_description
1 polymer ?
#
loop_
_entity_poly.entity_id
_entity_poly.type
_entity_poly.pdbx_seq_one_letter_code
_entity_poly.pdbx_strand_id
1 'polypeptide(L)'
;MYIISENENLLERLKLLILNSPVLDGEPEEQNKDEATSVLAKRRDQCAPDDRIMILVAKNWDKLMLETISDMARLLMAHRPDGQSQLMIVKKDFESTDSDTLQNLMLDVRQQWCQEWTFQFEKVRKLAESEARSESLKRIDLWTSPKMPQYSIVHFDDPELPGLIAKTFKLKNGLDIKDTFARRPSLFSKPPALHWSHFPRETELQVMFKFTFPSGTMTEPLFRDMSNSAKQAYDWEYDYEWTGGIFFKHELTKVSLYRASDRVVELSGRIDVDEYAAEMEDETQAELPLKKVWPLLSRTLKAVVTDCLTYKTDGKLPYQMNIAFFGAQFFKDINYVDVNGPITARLLDSTQLLGALERTGNIKFGIGKRLVGVDLKQAFPGFHPHTLVDIFSQADLPVSTSRASSSPLISTPVISNTNIVLENNEDDEFPAHTSNNGLNSDRNGTQPGLLGMNITKNRGRRVSFGAIRAIPTSNFPENSFFHRESSLPPVNGTQKSRSTESLEAHNDENGTVDEASVSNFVDKLLKKTMDEVLVMD
;
A
#
# COMPACT_ATOMS: atom_id res chain seq x y z
N MET A 1 -0.42 -19.69 -14.54
CA MET A 1 -0.43 -20.57 -13.35
C MET A 1 0.80 -20.29 -12.48
N TYR A 2 0.64 -20.22 -11.16
CA TYR A 2 1.76 -20.14 -10.21
C TYR A 2 2.04 -21.48 -9.54
N ILE A 3 3.32 -21.84 -9.42
CA ILE A 3 3.77 -23.00 -8.64
C ILE A 3 4.58 -22.49 -7.45
N ILE A 4 4.12 -22.78 -6.25
CA ILE A 4 4.76 -22.39 -4.99
C ILE A 4 5.35 -23.63 -4.35
N SER A 5 6.65 -23.57 -4.02
CA SER A 5 7.30 -24.62 -3.24
C SER A 5 8.48 -24.05 -2.46
N GLU A 6 8.60 -24.49 -1.21
CA GLU A 6 9.79 -24.25 -0.38
C GLU A 6 10.84 -25.36 -0.56
N ASN A 7 10.50 -26.43 -1.28
CA ASN A 7 11.36 -27.59 -1.47
C ASN A 7 11.83 -27.68 -2.92
N GLU A 8 13.05 -27.20 -3.17
CA GLU A 8 13.67 -27.23 -4.52
C GLU A 8 13.74 -28.66 -5.09
N ASN A 9 13.91 -29.69 -4.25
CA ASN A 9 13.93 -31.07 -4.73
C ASN A 9 12.56 -31.53 -5.25
N LEU A 10 11.45 -31.12 -4.62
CA LEU A 10 10.11 -31.43 -5.15
C LEU A 10 9.83 -30.70 -6.44
N LEU A 11 10.33 -29.47 -6.55
CA LEU A 11 10.18 -28.69 -7.75
C LEU A 11 10.92 -29.30 -8.93
N GLU A 12 12.18 -29.71 -8.74
CA GLU A 12 12.95 -30.41 -9.76
C GLU A 12 12.34 -31.76 -10.13
N ARG A 13 11.82 -32.50 -9.14
CA ARG A 13 11.08 -33.75 -9.42
C ARG A 13 9.82 -33.49 -10.23
N LEU A 14 9.08 -32.40 -9.96
CA LEU A 14 7.90 -32.03 -10.73
C LEU A 14 8.28 -31.67 -12.18
N LYS A 15 9.36 -30.89 -12.37
CA LYS A 15 9.89 -30.55 -13.71
C LYS A 15 10.18 -31.83 -14.51
N LEU A 16 10.86 -32.81 -13.90
CA LEU A 16 11.12 -34.11 -14.53
C LEU A 16 9.83 -34.88 -14.84
N LEU A 17 8.83 -34.82 -13.96
CA LEU A 17 7.54 -35.50 -14.14
C LEU A 17 6.76 -34.92 -15.32
N ILE A 18 6.80 -33.59 -15.49
CA ILE A 18 6.19 -32.87 -16.61
C ILE A 18 6.89 -33.22 -17.93
N LEU A 19 8.23 -33.15 -17.97
CA LEU A 19 9.02 -33.47 -19.17
C LEU A 19 8.86 -34.91 -19.66
N ASN A 20 8.58 -35.85 -18.77
CA ASN A 20 8.41 -37.26 -19.11
C ASN A 20 6.94 -37.66 -19.33
N SER A 21 5.99 -36.72 -19.21
CA SER A 21 4.55 -37.02 -19.33
C SER A 21 4.03 -36.74 -20.73
N PRO A 22 3.49 -37.72 -21.48
CA PRO A 22 2.94 -37.48 -22.82
C PRO A 22 1.72 -36.54 -22.83
N VAL A 23 1.13 -36.24 -21.67
CA VAL A 23 -0.02 -35.32 -21.52
C VAL A 23 0.46 -33.86 -21.36
N LEU A 24 1.64 -33.66 -20.77
CA LEU A 24 2.21 -32.35 -20.47
C LEU A 24 3.45 -32.03 -21.30
N ASP A 25 3.94 -32.99 -22.09
CA ASP A 25 5.04 -32.87 -23.04
C ASP A 25 4.55 -32.22 -24.35
N GLY A 26 5.39 -31.34 -24.91
CA GLY A 26 5.10 -30.55 -26.12
C GLY A 26 5.09 -29.03 -25.90
N GLU A 27 5.32 -28.27 -26.98
CA GLU A 27 5.11 -26.82 -26.94
C GLU A 27 3.61 -26.52 -26.86
N PRO A 28 3.20 -25.59 -25.98
CA PRO A 28 1.82 -25.16 -25.97
C PRO A 28 1.44 -24.52 -27.29
N GLU A 29 0.24 -24.85 -27.77
CA GLU A 29 -0.34 -24.25 -28.98
C GLU A 29 -0.22 -22.72 -28.90
N GLU A 30 0.12 -22.05 -30.02
CA GLU A 30 0.36 -20.60 -30.02
C GLU A 30 -0.80 -19.78 -29.41
N GLN A 31 -2.03 -20.29 -29.49
CA GLN A 31 -3.22 -19.67 -28.92
C GLN A 31 -3.37 -19.84 -27.40
N ASN A 32 -2.60 -20.74 -26.76
CA ASN A 32 -2.64 -21.06 -25.32
C ASN A 32 -1.29 -20.87 -24.61
N LYS A 33 -0.28 -20.26 -25.26
CA LYS A 33 1.07 -20.08 -24.70
C LYS A 33 1.08 -19.38 -23.34
N ASP A 34 0.18 -18.42 -23.12
CA ASP A 34 0.06 -17.72 -21.83
C ASP A 34 -0.59 -18.60 -20.74
N GLU A 35 -1.53 -19.48 -21.12
CA GLU A 35 -2.23 -20.37 -20.19
C GLU A 35 -1.37 -21.56 -19.74
N ALA A 36 -0.52 -22.05 -20.63
CA ALA A 36 0.39 -23.16 -20.41
C ALA A 36 1.76 -22.75 -19.85
N THR A 37 1.99 -21.44 -19.65
CA THR A 37 3.16 -20.95 -18.93
C THR A 37 2.87 -20.98 -17.42
N SER A 38 3.72 -21.69 -16.69
CA SER A 38 3.75 -21.65 -15.23
C SER A 38 4.94 -20.86 -14.71
N VAL A 39 4.68 -20.09 -13.65
CA VAL A 39 5.63 -19.22 -13.01
C VAL A 39 6.00 -19.79 -11.65
N LEU A 40 7.30 -19.95 -11.41
CA LEU A 40 7.83 -20.31 -10.11
C LEU A 40 7.79 -19.12 -9.16
N ALA A 41 7.11 -19.27 -8.04
CA ALA A 41 7.12 -18.30 -6.95
C ALA A 41 7.71 -18.94 -5.69
N LYS A 42 8.82 -18.38 -5.19
CA LYS A 42 9.42 -18.83 -3.94
C LYS A 42 8.66 -18.31 -2.72
N ARG A 43 7.80 -17.30 -2.90
CA ARG A 43 7.03 -16.65 -1.83
C ARG A 43 5.64 -16.22 -2.31
N ARG A 44 4.68 -16.21 -1.37
CA ARG A 44 3.29 -15.78 -1.60
C ARG A 44 3.16 -14.38 -2.21
N ASP A 45 4.02 -13.45 -1.81
CA ASP A 45 3.97 -12.04 -2.21
C ASP A 45 4.38 -11.82 -3.68
N GLN A 46 4.99 -12.82 -4.32
CA GLN A 46 5.40 -12.75 -5.73
C GLN A 46 4.29 -13.19 -6.69
N CYS A 47 3.20 -13.77 -6.18
CA CYS A 47 2.10 -14.23 -7.00
C CYS A 47 1.30 -13.03 -7.52
N ALA A 48 1.05 -13.00 -8.83
CA ALA A 48 0.04 -12.11 -9.36
C ALA A 48 -1.35 -12.64 -8.96
N PRO A 49 -2.38 -11.79 -8.98
CA PRO A 49 -3.75 -12.26 -8.92
C PRO A 49 -4.11 -13.02 -10.20
N ASP A 50 -3.59 -14.25 -10.33
CA ASP A 50 -3.91 -15.23 -11.38
C ASP A 50 -4.85 -16.29 -10.80
N ASP A 51 -5.60 -16.93 -11.68
CA ASP A 51 -6.77 -17.76 -11.34
C ASP A 51 -6.36 -19.22 -11.06
N ARG A 52 -5.06 -19.53 -11.17
CA ARG A 52 -4.54 -20.90 -11.19
C ARG A 52 -3.29 -21.00 -10.32
N ILE A 53 -3.43 -21.53 -9.11
CA ILE A 53 -2.33 -21.68 -8.15
C ILE A 53 -2.15 -23.15 -7.78
N MET A 54 -0.90 -23.60 -7.82
CA MET A 54 -0.47 -24.92 -7.33
C MET A 54 0.56 -24.75 -6.21
N ILE A 55 0.40 -25.52 -5.13
CA ILE A 55 1.29 -25.51 -3.97
C ILE A 55 1.87 -26.91 -3.78
N LEU A 56 3.20 -27.02 -3.74
CA LEU A 56 3.90 -28.27 -3.50
C LEU A 56 4.33 -28.37 -2.03
N VAL A 57 3.82 -29.37 -1.32
CA VAL A 57 4.05 -29.63 0.10
C VAL A 57 4.92 -30.88 0.24
N ALA A 58 5.97 -30.80 1.07
CA ALA A 58 6.86 -31.93 1.30
C ALA A 58 6.33 -32.93 2.32
N LYS A 59 6.53 -32.63 3.60
CA LYS A 59 6.35 -33.62 4.66
C LYS A 59 5.01 -33.44 5.36
N ASN A 60 4.91 -32.40 6.19
CA ASN A 60 3.78 -32.21 7.08
C ASN A 60 3.14 -30.83 6.86
N TRP A 61 1.92 -30.66 7.38
CA TRP A 61 1.27 -29.37 7.55
C TRP A 61 1.98 -28.55 8.64
N ASP A 62 3.15 -28.02 8.34
CA ASP A 62 3.74 -27.03 9.23
C ASP A 62 2.91 -25.73 9.21
N LYS A 63 3.14 -24.90 10.23
CA LYS A 63 2.42 -23.63 10.41
C LYS A 63 2.59 -22.71 9.19
N LEU A 64 3.78 -22.66 8.62
CA LEU A 64 4.10 -21.77 7.49
C LEU A 64 3.35 -22.19 6.21
N MET A 65 3.23 -23.49 5.96
CA MET A 65 2.47 -24.02 4.83
C MET A 65 0.97 -23.77 5.00
N LEU A 66 0.41 -24.01 6.19
CA LEU A 66 -1.01 -23.72 6.48
C LEU A 66 -1.32 -22.22 6.34
N GLU A 67 -0.42 -21.35 6.79
CA GLU A 67 -0.51 -19.89 6.58
C GLU A 67 -0.44 -19.54 5.09
N THR A 68 0.49 -20.13 4.35
CA THR A 68 0.64 -19.92 2.90
C THR A 68 -0.62 -20.34 2.14
N ILE A 69 -1.18 -21.51 2.43
CA ILE A 69 -2.42 -22.00 1.82
C ILE A 69 -3.59 -21.07 2.17
N SER A 70 -3.69 -20.64 3.43
CA SER A 70 -4.71 -19.70 3.88
C SER A 70 -4.63 -18.37 3.13
N ASP A 71 -3.42 -17.84 2.97
CA ASP A 71 -3.21 -16.57 2.28
C ASP A 71 -3.45 -16.69 0.78
N MET A 72 -3.11 -17.82 0.15
CA MET A 72 -3.46 -18.07 -1.25
C MET A 72 -4.97 -18.20 -1.44
N ALA A 73 -5.68 -18.88 -0.53
CA ALA A 73 -7.13 -18.92 -0.57
C ALA A 73 -7.73 -17.51 -0.43
N ARG A 74 -7.24 -16.69 0.50
CA ARG A 74 -7.67 -15.28 0.65
C ARG A 74 -7.36 -14.43 -0.58
N LEU A 75 -6.18 -14.60 -1.18
CA LEU A 75 -5.80 -13.93 -2.42
C LEU A 75 -6.81 -14.25 -3.54
N LEU A 76 -7.11 -15.53 -3.74
CA LEU A 76 -8.08 -15.96 -4.75
C LEU A 76 -9.50 -15.45 -4.44
N MET A 77 -9.94 -15.48 -3.18
CA MET A 77 -11.24 -14.93 -2.77
C MET A 77 -11.35 -13.42 -3.03
N ALA A 78 -10.25 -12.69 -2.82
CA ALA A 78 -10.21 -11.23 -2.97
C ALA A 78 -10.23 -10.78 -4.44
N HIS A 79 -9.46 -11.47 -5.29
CA HIS A 79 -9.32 -11.09 -6.70
C HIS A 79 -10.32 -11.79 -7.61
N ARG A 80 -10.86 -12.95 -7.20
CA ARG A 80 -11.85 -13.76 -7.93
C ARG A 80 -12.95 -14.31 -7.00
N PRO A 81 -13.84 -13.44 -6.50
CA PRO A 81 -14.92 -13.84 -5.60
C PRO A 81 -16.01 -14.69 -6.28
N ASP A 82 -15.92 -14.96 -7.57
CA ASP A 82 -16.84 -15.82 -8.31
C ASP A 82 -16.57 -17.32 -8.11
N GLY A 83 -15.46 -17.68 -7.46
CA GLY A 83 -15.08 -19.04 -7.12
C GLY A 83 -14.61 -19.87 -8.31
N GLN A 84 -14.22 -19.23 -9.42
CA GLN A 84 -13.72 -19.94 -10.60
C GLN A 84 -12.23 -20.31 -10.47
N SER A 85 -11.51 -19.67 -9.56
CA SER A 85 -10.08 -19.93 -9.33
C SER A 85 -9.82 -21.35 -8.81
N GLN A 86 -8.66 -21.87 -9.19
CA GLN A 86 -8.19 -23.22 -8.85
C GLN A 86 -7.01 -23.15 -7.88
N LEU A 87 -7.10 -23.90 -6.78
CA LEU A 87 -6.04 -24.11 -5.80
C LEU A 87 -5.74 -25.61 -5.67
N MET A 88 -4.61 -26.06 -6.23
CA MET A 88 -4.21 -27.46 -6.16
C MET A 88 -3.06 -27.63 -5.17
N ILE A 89 -3.23 -28.51 -4.18
CA ILE A 89 -2.19 -28.85 -3.21
C ILE A 89 -1.63 -30.23 -3.57
N VAL A 90 -0.34 -30.30 -3.86
CA VAL A 90 0.35 -31.55 -4.16
C VAL A 90 1.24 -31.89 -2.97
N LYS A 91 0.88 -32.90 -2.19
CA LYS A 91 1.61 -33.30 -0.97
C LYS A 91 2.38 -34.60 -1.20
N LYS A 92 3.65 -34.63 -0.78
CA LYS A 92 4.53 -35.79 -0.95
C LYS A 92 4.26 -36.88 0.09
N ASP A 93 4.23 -36.56 1.37
CA ASP A 93 3.88 -37.52 2.42
C ASP A 93 2.38 -37.42 2.75
N PHE A 94 1.52 -37.99 1.89
CA PHE A 94 0.06 -37.90 2.05
C PHE A 94 -0.46 -38.83 3.16
N GLU A 95 -1.36 -38.31 3.99
CA GLU A 95 -2.05 -39.01 5.07
C GLU A 95 -3.56 -38.97 4.87
N SER A 96 -4.30 -39.94 5.39
CA SER A 96 -5.77 -40.01 5.23
C SER A 96 -6.52 -38.83 5.86
N THR A 97 -5.91 -38.15 6.84
CA THR A 97 -6.46 -36.97 7.56
C THR A 97 -6.19 -35.64 6.83
N ASP A 98 -5.38 -35.65 5.77
CA ASP A 98 -4.98 -34.44 5.07
C ASP A 98 -6.16 -33.73 4.40
N SER A 99 -7.10 -34.51 3.85
CA SER A 99 -8.31 -33.96 3.22
C SER A 99 -9.17 -33.21 4.25
N ASP A 100 -9.35 -33.79 5.44
CA ASP A 100 -10.10 -33.17 6.53
C ASP A 100 -9.38 -31.91 7.06
N THR A 101 -8.05 -31.97 7.17
CA THR A 101 -7.22 -30.83 7.58
C THR A 101 -7.37 -29.66 6.62
N LEU A 102 -7.28 -29.93 5.30
CA LEU A 102 -7.47 -28.90 4.29
C LEU A 102 -8.90 -28.36 4.29
N GLN A 103 -9.92 -29.22 4.41
CA GLN A 103 -11.31 -28.78 4.45
C GLN A 103 -11.57 -27.87 5.65
N ASN A 104 -11.07 -28.22 6.84
CA ASN A 104 -11.20 -27.40 8.04
C ASN A 104 -10.48 -26.06 7.86
N LEU A 105 -9.27 -26.05 7.30
CA LEU A 105 -8.54 -24.81 6.99
C LEU A 105 -9.34 -23.90 6.04
N MET A 106 -9.92 -24.46 4.99
CA MET A 106 -10.74 -23.70 4.03
C MET A 106 -12.00 -23.12 4.66
N LEU A 107 -12.65 -23.87 5.57
CA LEU A 107 -13.78 -23.37 6.35
C LEU A 107 -13.38 -22.25 7.30
N ASP A 108 -12.27 -22.40 8.01
CA ASP A 108 -11.73 -21.39 8.93
C ASP A 108 -11.38 -20.09 8.19
N VAL A 109 -10.70 -20.20 7.04
CA VAL A 109 -10.37 -19.04 6.18
C VAL A 109 -11.64 -18.30 5.76
N ARG A 110 -12.65 -19.03 5.30
CA ARG A 110 -13.94 -18.44 4.90
C ARG A 110 -14.64 -17.78 6.07
N GLN A 111 -14.68 -18.44 7.22
CA GLN A 111 -15.32 -17.92 8.43
C GLN A 111 -14.66 -16.64 8.90
N GLN A 112 -13.32 -16.61 8.98
CA GLN A 112 -12.57 -15.41 9.35
C GLN A 112 -12.84 -14.26 8.39
N TRP A 113 -12.85 -14.53 7.08
CA TRP A 113 -13.19 -13.53 6.06
C TRP A 113 -14.58 -12.94 6.28
N CYS A 114 -15.60 -13.80 6.40
CA CYS A 114 -16.97 -13.34 6.61
C CYS A 114 -17.12 -12.58 7.93
N GLN A 115 -16.45 -13.01 9.00
CA GLN A 115 -16.45 -12.30 10.29
C GLN A 115 -15.84 -10.91 10.18
N GLU A 116 -14.68 -10.78 9.53
CA GLU A 116 -13.99 -9.51 9.34
C GLU A 116 -14.88 -8.50 8.58
N TRP A 117 -15.45 -8.91 7.46
CA TRP A 117 -16.25 -8.01 6.63
C TRP A 117 -17.65 -7.75 7.16
N THR A 118 -18.25 -8.70 7.87
CA THR A 118 -19.50 -8.45 8.62
C THR A 118 -19.26 -7.43 9.73
N PHE A 119 -18.14 -7.53 10.45
CA PHE A 119 -17.77 -6.55 11.47
C PHE A 119 -17.57 -5.16 10.87
N GLN A 120 -16.86 -5.06 9.74
CA GLN A 120 -16.69 -3.77 9.05
C GLN A 120 -18.01 -3.20 8.52
N PHE A 121 -18.87 -4.05 7.95
CA PHE A 121 -20.21 -3.65 7.51
C PHE A 121 -21.02 -3.04 8.66
N GLU A 122 -21.06 -3.72 9.80
CA GLU A 122 -21.79 -3.24 10.99
C GLU A 122 -21.15 -1.98 11.59
N LYS A 123 -19.82 -1.86 11.57
CA LYS A 123 -19.11 -0.63 11.98
C LYS A 123 -19.55 0.56 11.11
N VAL A 124 -19.57 0.40 9.79
CA VAL A 124 -19.98 1.46 8.85
C VAL A 124 -21.48 1.75 8.94
N ARG A 125 -22.31 0.72 9.12
CA ARG A 125 -23.76 0.84 9.28
C ARG A 125 -24.17 1.67 10.49
N LYS A 126 -23.39 1.60 11.58
CA LYS A 126 -23.60 2.40 12.81
C LYS A 126 -23.24 3.88 12.65
N LEU A 127 -22.56 4.26 11.56
CA LEU A 127 -22.29 5.67 11.27
C LEU A 127 -23.59 6.37 10.88
N ALA A 128 -23.63 7.68 11.09
CA ALA A 128 -24.75 8.50 10.65
C ALA A 128 -24.95 8.41 9.12
N GLU A 129 -26.20 8.51 8.69
CA GLU A 129 -26.58 8.46 7.27
C GLU A 129 -25.90 9.58 6.48
N SER A 130 -25.24 9.19 5.39
CA SER A 130 -24.44 10.05 4.50
C SER A 130 -24.23 9.34 3.17
N GLU A 131 -23.88 10.09 2.13
CA GLU A 131 -23.48 9.56 0.84
C GLU A 131 -22.21 8.70 0.96
N ALA A 132 -21.21 9.18 1.72
CA ALA A 132 -20.00 8.42 2.01
C ALA A 132 -20.29 7.06 2.68
N ARG A 133 -21.22 7.02 3.65
CA ARG A 133 -21.65 5.77 4.28
C ARG A 133 -22.29 4.85 3.24
N SER A 134 -23.16 5.38 2.39
CA SER A 134 -23.87 4.59 1.37
C SER A 134 -22.91 4.00 0.34
N GLU A 135 -21.93 4.79 -0.12
CA GLU A 135 -20.85 4.33 -1.01
C GLU A 135 -20.02 3.22 -0.35
N SER A 136 -19.64 3.41 0.91
CA SER A 136 -18.83 2.45 1.67
C SER A 136 -19.57 1.14 1.91
N LEU A 137 -20.87 1.18 2.26
CA LEU A 137 -21.70 -0.02 2.42
C LEU A 137 -21.85 -0.79 1.11
N LYS A 138 -22.07 -0.10 -0.03
CA LYS A 138 -22.14 -0.76 -1.35
C LYS A 138 -20.86 -1.51 -1.69
N ARG A 139 -19.69 -0.94 -1.37
CA ARG A 139 -18.40 -1.62 -1.57
C ARG A 139 -18.25 -2.82 -0.65
N ILE A 140 -18.49 -2.64 0.66
CA ILE A 140 -18.33 -3.73 1.63
C ILE A 140 -19.29 -4.88 1.31
N ASP A 141 -20.49 -4.61 0.83
CA ASP A 141 -21.46 -5.65 0.43
C ASP A 141 -20.87 -6.62 -0.61
N LEU A 142 -20.11 -6.10 -1.59
CA LEU A 142 -19.38 -6.91 -2.58
C LEU A 142 -18.33 -7.83 -1.96
N TRP A 143 -17.84 -7.51 -0.76
CA TRP A 143 -16.74 -8.19 -0.09
C TRP A 143 -17.19 -9.21 0.96
N THR A 144 -18.45 -9.15 1.41
CA THR A 144 -18.94 -9.98 2.54
C THR A 144 -19.03 -11.47 2.22
N SER A 145 -19.28 -11.83 0.96
CA SER A 145 -19.66 -13.18 0.57
C SER A 145 -18.90 -13.68 -0.67
N PRO A 146 -17.56 -13.71 -0.68
CA PRO A 146 -16.83 -14.32 -1.77
C PRO A 146 -17.11 -15.83 -1.81
N LYS A 147 -17.10 -16.40 -3.00
CA LYS A 147 -17.07 -17.85 -3.17
C LYS A 147 -15.64 -18.35 -2.91
N MET A 148 -15.54 -19.51 -2.27
CA MET A 148 -14.25 -20.18 -2.11
C MET A 148 -13.70 -20.60 -3.49
N PRO A 149 -12.37 -20.56 -3.69
CA PRO A 149 -11.77 -21.18 -4.85
C PRO A 149 -12.08 -22.67 -4.88
N GLN A 150 -12.07 -23.27 -6.07
CA GLN A 150 -12.08 -24.72 -6.20
C GLN A 150 -10.73 -25.24 -5.69
N TYR A 151 -10.74 -26.11 -4.70
CA TYR A 151 -9.53 -26.65 -4.12
C TYR A 151 -9.49 -28.17 -4.18
N SER A 152 -8.29 -28.72 -4.31
CA SER A 152 -8.04 -30.15 -4.28
C SER A 152 -6.71 -30.45 -3.61
N ILE A 153 -6.58 -31.65 -3.07
CA ILE A 153 -5.32 -32.19 -2.58
C ILE A 153 -5.03 -33.52 -3.27
N VAL A 154 -3.80 -33.71 -3.72
CA VAL A 154 -3.34 -34.90 -4.41
C VAL A 154 -1.98 -35.36 -3.90
N HIS A 155 -1.72 -36.65 -4.06
CA HIS A 155 -0.44 -37.26 -3.72
C HIS A 155 0.60 -36.95 -4.80
N PHE A 156 1.82 -36.57 -4.41
CA PHE A 156 2.88 -36.20 -5.38
C PHE A 156 3.30 -37.36 -6.28
N ASP A 157 3.41 -38.57 -5.74
CA ASP A 157 3.75 -39.77 -6.53
C ASP A 157 2.52 -40.47 -7.16
N ASP A 158 1.36 -39.80 -7.23
CA ASP A 158 0.21 -40.34 -7.95
C ASP A 158 0.57 -40.49 -9.45
N PRO A 159 0.48 -41.70 -10.05
CA PRO A 159 0.74 -41.88 -11.47
C PRO A 159 -0.12 -41.02 -12.38
N GLU A 160 -1.33 -40.63 -11.94
CA GLU A 160 -2.25 -39.79 -12.70
C GLU A 160 -2.02 -38.28 -12.49
N LEU A 161 -1.06 -37.88 -11.64
CA LEU A 161 -0.78 -36.48 -11.33
C LEU A 161 -0.67 -35.57 -12.58
N PRO A 162 0.06 -35.95 -13.65
CA PRO A 162 0.11 -35.12 -14.86
C PRO A 162 -1.24 -34.89 -15.51
N GLY A 163 -2.08 -35.92 -15.57
CA GLY A 163 -3.43 -35.83 -16.12
C GLY A 163 -4.35 -34.97 -15.25
N LEU A 164 -4.19 -35.06 -13.92
CA LEU A 164 -4.91 -34.21 -12.97
C LEU A 164 -4.50 -32.74 -13.11
N ILE A 165 -3.20 -32.44 -13.23
CA ILE A 165 -2.72 -31.07 -13.48
C ILE A 165 -3.32 -30.51 -14.77
N ALA A 166 -3.23 -31.27 -15.86
CA ALA A 166 -3.78 -30.86 -17.16
C ALA A 166 -5.29 -30.58 -17.09
N LYS A 167 -6.04 -31.45 -16.42
CA LYS A 167 -7.49 -31.33 -16.26
C LYS A 167 -7.89 -30.15 -15.38
N THR A 168 -7.28 -30.03 -14.19
CA THR A 168 -7.59 -28.97 -13.21
C THR A 168 -7.34 -27.59 -13.78
N PHE A 169 -6.20 -27.42 -14.46
CA PHE A 169 -5.80 -26.13 -15.03
C PHE A 169 -6.17 -25.95 -16.51
N LYS A 170 -6.97 -26.87 -17.07
CA LYS A 170 -7.46 -26.86 -18.46
C LYS A 170 -6.33 -26.67 -19.49
N LEU A 171 -5.18 -27.29 -19.25
CA LEU A 171 -4.02 -27.19 -20.12
C LEU A 171 -4.26 -27.98 -21.41
N LYS A 172 -4.12 -27.33 -22.56
CA LYS A 172 -4.21 -27.95 -23.88
C LYS A 172 -2.80 -28.07 -24.47
N ASN A 173 -2.18 -29.23 -24.25
CA ASN A 173 -0.84 -29.62 -24.68
C ASN A 173 0.28 -28.73 -24.09
N GLY A 174 1.21 -29.33 -23.36
CA GLY A 174 2.38 -28.62 -22.82
C GLY A 174 2.14 -27.91 -21.49
N LEU A 175 3.11 -28.03 -20.58
CA LEU A 175 3.27 -27.15 -19.41
C LEU A 175 4.71 -26.66 -19.38
N ASP A 176 4.93 -25.38 -19.69
CA ASP A 176 6.25 -24.77 -19.60
C ASP A 176 6.46 -24.19 -18.20
N ILE A 177 7.49 -24.63 -17.50
CA ILE A 177 7.89 -24.04 -16.21
C ILE A 177 8.96 -23.00 -16.48
N LYS A 178 8.57 -21.74 -16.43
CA LYS A 178 9.52 -20.63 -16.48
C LYS A 178 10.02 -20.31 -15.09
N ASP A 179 11.33 -20.46 -14.91
CA ASP A 179 12.05 -19.86 -13.80
C ASP A 179 11.98 -18.34 -13.94
N THR A 180 10.91 -17.76 -13.41
CA THR A 180 10.67 -16.32 -13.51
C THR A 180 11.40 -15.63 -12.35
N PHE A 181 12.73 -15.70 -12.40
CA PHE A 181 13.58 -14.61 -11.93
C PHE A 181 13.81 -13.59 -13.05
N ALA A 182 12.94 -13.58 -14.09
CA ALA A 182 13.02 -12.67 -15.22
C ALA A 182 13.34 -11.28 -14.68
N ARG A 183 14.58 -10.87 -14.95
CA ARG A 183 15.27 -9.74 -14.34
C ARG A 183 14.42 -8.50 -14.58
N ARG A 184 13.50 -8.19 -13.65
CA ARG A 184 13.01 -6.83 -13.55
C ARG A 184 14.26 -5.96 -13.34
N PRO A 185 14.35 -4.78 -13.96
CA PRO A 185 15.46 -3.88 -13.68
C PRO A 185 15.60 -3.77 -12.17
N SER A 186 16.81 -3.98 -11.66
CA SER A 186 17.04 -4.01 -10.22
C SER A 186 16.68 -2.64 -9.68
N LEU A 187 15.48 -2.51 -9.13
CA LEU A 187 15.07 -1.28 -8.47
C LEU A 187 16.00 -1.04 -7.29
N PHE A 188 16.21 0.23 -6.98
CA PHE A 188 16.95 0.58 -5.78
C PHE A 188 16.27 -0.03 -4.56
N SER A 189 17.05 -0.44 -3.56
CA SER A 189 16.50 -0.98 -2.31
C SER A 189 16.11 0.12 -1.31
N LYS A 190 16.54 1.36 -1.55
CA LYS A 190 16.38 2.50 -0.64
C LYS A 190 15.60 3.64 -1.28
N PRO A 191 14.80 4.37 -0.47
CA PRO A 191 14.14 5.59 -0.91
C PRO A 191 15.15 6.71 -1.24
N PRO A 192 14.71 7.79 -1.91
CA PRO A 192 15.59 8.91 -2.24
C PRO A 192 15.95 9.71 -0.98
N ALA A 193 17.20 9.56 -0.52
CA ALA A 193 17.69 9.97 0.81
C ALA A 193 17.53 11.46 1.19
N LEU A 194 17.30 12.34 0.21
CA LEU A 194 17.16 13.80 0.44
C LEU A 194 15.76 14.34 0.16
N HIS A 195 14.90 13.55 -0.49
CA HIS A 195 13.61 14.02 -1.00
C HIS A 195 12.42 13.32 -0.33
N TRP A 196 12.65 12.24 0.39
CA TRP A 196 11.58 11.48 1.02
C TRP A 196 12.00 10.82 2.35
N SER A 197 11.06 10.82 3.29
CA SER A 197 11.12 10.13 4.58
C SER A 197 9.72 9.67 4.96
N HIS A 198 9.59 8.65 5.81
CA HIS A 198 8.28 8.14 6.25
C HIS A 198 7.41 9.24 6.87
N PHE A 199 8.01 10.09 7.70
CA PHE A 199 7.36 11.27 8.28
C PHE A 199 7.76 12.53 7.51
N PRO A 200 6.84 13.50 7.34
CA PRO A 200 7.18 14.80 6.78
C PRO A 200 8.13 15.53 7.71
N ARG A 201 8.94 16.45 7.15
CA ARG A 201 9.74 17.38 7.96
C ARG A 201 8.81 18.36 8.70
N GLU A 202 9.34 19.04 9.70
CA GLU A 202 8.57 20.05 10.45
C GLU A 202 8.04 21.19 9.58
N THR A 203 8.76 21.51 8.49
CA THR A 203 8.39 22.52 7.48
C THR A 203 7.47 21.97 6.39
N GLU A 204 7.16 20.67 6.38
CA GLU A 204 6.35 20.05 5.35
C GLU A 204 4.92 19.81 5.84
N LEU A 205 3.96 20.19 5.00
CA LEU A 205 2.57 19.76 5.15
C LEU A 205 2.35 18.51 4.33
N GLN A 206 1.56 17.59 4.89
CA GLN A 206 1.23 16.36 4.19
C GLN A 206 -0.22 15.94 4.42
N VAL A 207 -0.85 15.52 3.31
CA VAL A 207 -2.07 14.70 3.31
C VAL A 207 -1.69 13.30 2.84
N MET A 208 -2.15 12.27 3.55
CA MET A 208 -1.87 10.88 3.22
C MET A 208 -3.16 10.06 3.20
N PHE A 209 -3.34 9.26 2.16
CA PHE A 209 -4.29 8.17 2.09
C PHE A 209 -3.59 6.88 2.50
N LYS A 210 -4.06 6.25 3.58
CA LYS A 210 -3.58 4.95 4.04
C LYS A 210 -4.59 3.87 3.66
N PHE A 211 -4.17 2.97 2.78
CA PHE A 211 -4.89 1.77 2.38
C PHE A 211 -4.44 0.59 3.26
N THR A 212 -5.39 -0.08 3.88
CA THR A 212 -5.17 -1.32 4.64
C THR A 212 -5.90 -2.47 3.95
N PHE A 213 -5.16 -3.49 3.55
CA PHE A 213 -5.65 -4.68 2.86
C PHE A 213 -5.73 -5.86 3.84
N PRO A 214 -6.65 -6.82 3.65
CA PRO A 214 -6.65 -8.07 4.42
C PRO A 214 -5.35 -8.85 4.24
N SER A 215 -5.07 -9.72 5.21
CA SER A 215 -3.92 -10.63 5.13
C SER A 215 -3.90 -11.40 3.82
N GLY A 216 -2.73 -11.45 3.17
CA GLY A 216 -2.50 -12.28 2.00
C GLY A 216 -3.04 -11.72 0.69
N THR A 217 -3.71 -10.56 0.69
CA THR A 217 -4.34 -10.00 -0.53
C THR A 217 -3.47 -9.00 -1.29
N MET A 218 -2.53 -8.36 -0.60
CA MET A 218 -1.56 -7.43 -1.19
C MET A 218 -0.32 -8.19 -1.65
N THR A 219 -0.01 -8.11 -2.95
CA THR A 219 1.13 -8.77 -3.58
C THR A 219 2.05 -7.76 -4.25
N GLU A 220 3.28 -8.16 -4.53
CA GLU A 220 4.25 -7.35 -5.27
C GLU A 220 3.74 -6.98 -6.67
N PRO A 221 3.13 -7.87 -7.47
CA PRO A 221 2.53 -7.48 -8.75
C PRO A 221 1.41 -6.44 -8.60
N LEU A 222 0.51 -6.60 -7.61
CA LEU A 222 -0.54 -5.61 -7.35
C LEU A 222 0.06 -4.25 -6.98
N PHE A 223 1.05 -4.22 -6.10
CA PHE A 223 1.72 -2.98 -5.70
C PHE A 223 2.43 -2.30 -6.88
N ARG A 224 3.03 -3.08 -7.79
CA ARG A 224 3.62 -2.55 -9.02
C ARG A 224 2.58 -2.00 -9.97
N ASP A 225 1.43 -2.63 -10.07
CA ASP A 225 0.31 -2.10 -10.85
C ASP A 225 -0.19 -0.77 -10.30
N MET A 226 -0.28 -0.62 -8.97
CA MET A 226 -0.58 0.66 -8.33
C MET A 226 0.50 1.70 -8.63
N SER A 227 1.77 1.32 -8.55
CA SER A 227 2.92 2.21 -8.81
C SER A 227 2.97 2.68 -10.26
N ASN A 228 2.70 1.79 -11.21
CA ASN A 228 2.60 2.10 -12.63
C ASN A 228 1.42 3.04 -12.93
N SER A 229 0.26 2.78 -12.32
CA SER A 229 -0.92 3.65 -12.46
C SER A 229 -0.63 5.05 -11.90
N ALA A 230 0.04 5.14 -10.75
CA ALA A 230 0.46 6.40 -10.16
C ALA A 230 1.47 7.16 -11.05
N LYS A 231 2.43 6.45 -11.64
CA LYS A 231 3.42 7.02 -12.56
C LYS A 231 2.79 7.57 -13.83
N GLN A 232 1.76 6.91 -14.36
CA GLN A 232 1.04 7.32 -15.56
C GLN A 232 -0.02 8.40 -15.29
N ALA A 233 -0.31 8.73 -14.03
CA ALA A 233 -1.36 9.68 -13.66
C ALA A 233 -1.06 11.14 -14.07
N TYR A 234 0.21 11.47 -14.31
CA TYR A 234 0.65 12.81 -14.68
C TYR A 234 2.04 12.79 -15.35
N ASP A 235 2.38 13.86 -16.07
CA ASP A 235 3.71 14.07 -16.63
C ASP A 235 4.65 14.68 -15.57
N TRP A 236 5.26 13.81 -14.76
CA TRP A 236 6.09 14.20 -13.63
C TRP A 236 7.45 14.75 -14.08
N GLU A 237 7.94 15.82 -13.45
CA GLU A 237 9.29 16.36 -13.73
C GLU A 237 10.40 15.42 -13.25
N TYR A 238 10.10 14.67 -12.19
CA TYR A 238 11.00 13.71 -11.60
C TYR A 238 10.20 12.57 -11.00
N ASP A 239 10.60 11.34 -11.33
CA ASP A 239 10.14 10.12 -10.70
C ASP A 239 11.33 9.27 -10.21
N TYR A 240 11.16 8.60 -9.08
CA TYR A 240 12.17 7.71 -8.52
C TYR A 240 11.49 6.50 -7.89
N GLU A 241 11.82 5.31 -8.41
CA GLU A 241 11.24 4.04 -7.97
C GLU A 241 12.26 3.20 -7.19
N TRP A 242 11.80 2.59 -6.10
CA TRP A 242 12.54 1.62 -5.29
C TRP A 242 11.66 0.41 -4.98
N THR A 243 12.23 -0.61 -4.34
CA THR A 243 11.51 -1.84 -3.99
C THR A 243 10.28 -1.60 -3.12
N GLY A 244 10.31 -0.57 -2.26
CA GLY A 244 9.24 -0.23 -1.34
C GLY A 244 8.29 0.86 -1.81
N GLY A 245 8.52 1.50 -2.95
CA GLY A 245 7.68 2.63 -3.37
C GLY A 245 8.18 3.41 -4.56
N ILE A 246 7.44 4.46 -4.87
CA ILE A 246 7.75 5.42 -5.92
C ILE A 246 7.48 6.84 -5.40
N PHE A 247 8.36 7.76 -5.79
CA PHE A 247 8.31 9.17 -5.44
C PHE A 247 8.24 9.99 -6.72
N PHE A 248 7.40 11.01 -6.72
CA PHE A 248 7.20 11.93 -7.81
C PHE A 248 7.37 13.37 -7.31
N LYS A 249 7.89 14.24 -8.17
CA LYS A 249 7.99 15.67 -7.92
C LYS A 249 7.53 16.45 -9.15
N HIS A 250 6.80 17.53 -8.89
CA HIS A 250 6.45 18.55 -9.87
C HIS A 250 6.42 19.90 -9.14
N GLU A 251 7.28 20.84 -9.54
CA GLU A 251 7.56 22.07 -8.79
C GLU A 251 7.86 21.78 -7.30
N LEU A 252 7.13 22.43 -6.38
CA LEU A 252 7.23 22.23 -4.93
C LEU A 252 6.44 21.01 -4.43
N THR A 253 5.54 20.45 -5.24
CA THR A 253 4.68 19.35 -4.82
C THR A 253 5.41 18.02 -4.93
N LYS A 254 5.39 17.27 -3.84
CA LYS A 254 5.98 15.92 -3.75
C LYS A 254 4.84 14.92 -3.56
N VAL A 255 4.75 13.91 -4.42
CA VAL A 255 3.77 12.82 -4.28
C VAL A 255 4.53 11.51 -4.09
N SER A 256 4.07 10.63 -3.21
CA SER A 256 4.71 9.31 -3.04
C SER A 256 3.71 8.23 -2.78
N LEU A 257 3.94 7.05 -3.35
CA LEU A 257 3.24 5.81 -3.07
C LEU A 257 4.24 4.84 -2.42
N TYR A 258 3.96 4.40 -1.21
CA TYR A 258 4.87 3.62 -0.39
C TYR A 258 4.17 2.41 0.23
N ARG A 259 4.82 1.25 0.16
CA ARG A 259 4.38 0.03 0.85
C ARG A 259 5.01 -0.02 2.25
N ALA A 260 4.22 0.33 3.26
CA ALA A 260 4.65 0.36 4.66
C ALA A 260 4.72 -1.03 5.30
N SER A 261 3.87 -1.97 4.85
CA SER A 261 3.92 -3.37 5.25
C SER A 261 3.32 -4.28 4.17
N ASP A 262 3.25 -5.58 4.44
CA ASP A 262 2.57 -6.56 3.58
C ASP A 262 1.04 -6.32 3.46
N ARG A 263 0.48 -5.37 4.22
CA ARG A 263 -0.95 -5.02 4.21
C ARG A 263 -1.22 -3.53 4.05
N VAL A 264 -0.21 -2.69 4.11
CA VAL A 264 -0.38 -1.23 4.18
C VAL A 264 0.33 -0.55 3.03
N VAL A 265 -0.44 0.23 2.26
CA VAL A 265 0.07 1.13 1.23
C VAL A 265 -0.36 2.55 1.56
N GLU A 266 0.57 3.49 1.43
CA GLU A 266 0.38 4.90 1.76
C GLU A 266 0.64 5.74 0.51
N LEU A 267 -0.37 6.50 0.09
CA LEU A 267 -0.26 7.53 -0.94
C LEU A 267 -0.25 8.89 -0.25
N SER A 268 0.80 9.69 -0.42
CA SER A 268 0.91 11.00 0.22
C SER A 268 1.25 12.11 -0.77
N GLY A 269 0.68 13.28 -0.54
CA GLY A 269 1.05 14.54 -1.19
C GLY A 269 1.63 15.49 -0.15
N ARG A 270 2.76 16.12 -0.45
CA ARG A 270 3.49 17.01 0.44
C ARG A 270 3.91 18.29 -0.24
N ILE A 271 4.08 19.33 0.55
CA ILE A 271 4.64 20.61 0.14
C ILE A 271 5.44 21.22 1.29
N ASP A 272 6.60 21.78 0.99
CA ASP A 272 7.40 22.54 1.97
C ASP A 272 6.84 23.97 2.07
N VAL A 273 6.44 24.37 3.26
CA VAL A 273 5.76 25.65 3.51
C VAL A 273 6.72 26.82 3.39
N ASP A 274 7.99 26.63 3.77
CA ASP A 274 9.00 27.69 3.71
C ASP A 274 9.42 27.93 2.26
N GLU A 275 9.63 26.87 1.48
CA GLU A 275 9.90 26.99 0.04
C GLU A 275 8.70 27.61 -0.69
N TYR A 276 7.47 27.23 -0.32
CA TYR A 276 6.25 27.80 -0.90
C TYR A 276 6.09 29.28 -0.57
N ALA A 277 6.33 29.68 0.68
CA ALA A 277 6.29 31.09 1.07
C ALA A 277 7.34 31.92 0.33
N ALA A 278 8.53 31.36 0.07
CA ALA A 278 9.58 32.03 -0.69
C ALA A 278 9.22 32.20 -2.19
N GLU A 279 8.45 31.29 -2.80
CA GLU A 279 7.95 31.44 -4.17
C GLU A 279 6.83 32.48 -4.32
N MET A 280 6.08 32.73 -3.25
CA MET A 280 4.95 33.67 -3.22
C MET A 280 5.43 35.04 -2.74
N GLU A 281 6.28 35.71 -3.53
CA GLU A 281 6.90 37.02 -3.22
C GLU A 281 5.89 38.18 -2.98
N ASP A 282 4.59 37.96 -3.19
CA ASP A 282 3.53 38.96 -3.05
C ASP A 282 2.47 38.50 -2.01
N GLU A 283 2.62 38.93 -0.76
CA GLU A 283 1.78 38.56 0.40
C GLU A 283 0.28 38.90 0.24
N THR A 284 -0.09 39.66 -0.80
CA THR A 284 -1.46 40.14 -1.01
C THR A 284 -2.43 39.06 -1.52
N GLN A 285 -1.92 37.93 -2.05
CA GLN A 285 -2.71 36.74 -2.42
C GLN A 285 -2.04 35.43 -2.02
N ALA A 286 -1.66 35.27 -0.75
CA ALA A 286 -1.12 34.01 -0.26
C ALA A 286 -2.17 32.87 -0.38
N GLU A 287 -2.12 32.13 -1.49
CA GLU A 287 -2.90 30.89 -1.66
C GLU A 287 -2.44 29.85 -0.65
N LEU A 288 -3.34 28.99 -0.17
CA LEU A 288 -3.00 27.94 0.78
C LEU A 288 -2.12 26.86 0.12
N PRO A 289 -1.02 26.39 0.74
CA PRO A 289 -0.06 25.49 0.11
C PRO A 289 -0.69 24.20 -0.48
N LEU A 290 -1.67 23.63 0.22
CA LEU A 290 -2.35 22.41 -0.25
C LEU A 290 -3.17 22.61 -1.54
N LYS A 291 -3.46 23.85 -1.96
CA LYS A 291 -4.13 24.12 -3.23
C LYS A 291 -3.29 23.67 -4.43
N LYS A 292 -1.95 23.72 -4.33
CA LYS A 292 -1.02 23.12 -5.31
C LYS A 292 -0.95 21.60 -5.22
N VAL A 293 -1.13 21.02 -4.02
CA VAL A 293 -0.98 19.58 -3.78
C VAL A 293 -2.18 18.78 -4.26
N TRP A 294 -3.40 19.26 -4.00
CA TRP A 294 -4.64 18.51 -4.22
C TRP A 294 -4.84 18.04 -5.68
N PRO A 295 -4.63 18.86 -6.72
CA PRO A 295 -4.82 18.41 -8.10
C PRO A 295 -3.94 17.21 -8.46
N LEU A 296 -2.66 17.25 -8.05
CA LEU A 296 -1.71 16.17 -8.30
C LEU A 296 -1.99 14.94 -7.45
N LEU A 297 -2.25 15.13 -6.15
CA LEU A 297 -2.59 14.02 -5.24
C LEU A 297 -3.88 13.31 -5.66
N SER A 298 -4.91 14.06 -6.05
CA SER A 298 -6.19 13.52 -6.50
C SER A 298 -6.09 12.79 -7.84
N ARG A 299 -5.26 13.26 -8.79
CA ARG A 299 -4.96 12.51 -10.02
C ARG A 299 -4.36 11.15 -9.70
N THR A 300 -3.32 11.13 -8.86
CA THR A 300 -2.65 9.89 -8.46
C THR A 300 -3.59 8.97 -7.70
N LEU A 301 -4.40 9.52 -6.79
CA LEU A 301 -5.38 8.75 -6.02
C LEU A 301 -6.44 8.14 -6.94
N LYS A 302 -6.99 8.92 -7.87
CA LYS A 302 -7.97 8.46 -8.85
C LYS A 302 -7.38 7.33 -9.70
N ALA A 303 -6.17 7.48 -10.22
CA ALA A 303 -5.51 6.42 -10.99
C ALA A 303 -5.32 5.12 -10.16
N VAL A 304 -4.84 5.23 -8.92
CA VAL A 304 -4.65 4.06 -8.04
C VAL A 304 -5.98 3.41 -7.70
N VAL A 305 -7.00 4.17 -7.29
CA VAL A 305 -8.28 3.61 -6.84
C VAL A 305 -9.13 3.13 -8.01
N THR A 306 -9.28 3.95 -9.04
CA THR A 306 -10.15 3.67 -10.17
C THR A 306 -9.49 2.67 -11.13
N ASP A 307 -8.28 2.94 -11.61
CA ASP A 307 -7.68 2.11 -12.67
C ASP A 307 -7.12 0.80 -12.13
N CYS A 308 -6.49 0.83 -10.96
CA CYS A 308 -5.92 -0.37 -10.35
C CYS A 308 -6.91 -1.10 -9.42
N LEU A 309 -7.42 -0.44 -8.38
CA LEU A 309 -8.21 -1.15 -7.36
C LEU A 309 -9.65 -1.43 -7.82
N THR A 310 -10.22 -0.64 -8.73
CA THR A 310 -11.62 -0.81 -9.19
C THR A 310 -11.68 -1.53 -10.52
N TYR A 311 -11.10 -1.00 -11.60
CA TYR A 311 -11.25 -1.59 -12.93
C TYR A 311 -10.57 -2.95 -13.08
N LYS A 312 -9.31 -3.10 -12.65
CA LYS A 312 -8.61 -4.40 -12.76
C LYS A 312 -9.20 -5.50 -11.88
N THR A 313 -9.90 -5.14 -10.81
CA THR A 313 -10.47 -6.12 -9.86
C THR A 313 -12.00 -6.18 -9.90
N ASP A 314 -12.63 -5.42 -10.80
CA ASP A 314 -14.10 -5.22 -10.84
C ASP A 314 -14.68 -4.80 -9.46
N GLY A 315 -13.92 -3.96 -8.73
CA GLY A 315 -14.27 -3.43 -7.41
C GLY A 315 -14.25 -4.44 -6.26
N LYS A 316 -13.78 -5.66 -6.51
CA LYS A 316 -13.91 -6.79 -5.57
C LYS A 316 -12.76 -6.94 -4.59
N LEU A 317 -11.59 -6.36 -4.90
CA LEU A 317 -10.47 -6.36 -3.97
C LEU A 317 -10.79 -5.47 -2.76
N PRO A 318 -10.84 -6.03 -1.55
CA PRO A 318 -11.31 -5.26 -0.43
C PRO A 318 -10.18 -4.49 0.25
N TYR A 319 -10.49 -3.29 0.73
CA TYR A 319 -9.54 -2.44 1.46
C TYR A 319 -10.27 -1.45 2.38
N GLN A 320 -9.57 -1.03 3.42
CA GLN A 320 -9.98 0.10 4.25
C GLN A 320 -9.14 1.32 3.89
N MET A 321 -9.77 2.50 3.86
CA MET A 321 -9.07 3.73 3.55
C MET A 321 -9.20 4.73 4.70
N ASN A 322 -8.07 5.27 5.12
CA ASN A 322 -7.97 6.33 6.12
C ASN A 322 -7.26 7.55 5.52
N ILE A 323 -7.56 8.73 6.04
CA ILE A 323 -6.92 9.98 5.64
C ILE A 323 -6.16 10.51 6.85
N ALA A 324 -4.86 10.78 6.67
CA ALA A 324 -4.03 11.42 7.66
C ALA A 324 -3.62 12.82 7.23
N PHE A 325 -3.69 13.74 8.19
CA PHE A 325 -3.19 15.10 8.07
C PHE A 325 -1.97 15.26 8.96
N PHE A 326 -0.87 15.78 8.42
CA PHE A 326 0.36 16.07 9.13
C PHE A 326 0.73 17.55 8.96
N GLY A 327 0.75 18.28 10.07
CA GLY A 327 0.96 19.72 10.15
C GLY A 327 0.10 20.32 11.25
N ALA A 328 0.70 21.10 12.15
CA ALA A 328 -0.03 21.72 13.27
C ALA A 328 -1.18 22.63 12.80
N GLN A 329 -1.03 23.28 11.64
CA GLN A 329 -2.05 24.16 11.07
C GLN A 329 -3.37 23.48 10.70
N PHE A 330 -3.40 22.14 10.58
CA PHE A 330 -4.66 21.42 10.38
C PHE A 330 -5.50 21.35 11.66
N PHE A 331 -4.95 21.66 12.82
CA PHE A 331 -5.58 21.39 14.10
C PHE A 331 -5.71 22.67 14.92
N LYS A 332 -6.91 22.88 15.46
CA LYS A 332 -7.23 24.00 16.35
C LYS A 332 -7.78 23.44 17.65
N ASP A 333 -7.07 23.66 18.76
CA ASP A 333 -7.60 23.32 20.08
C ASP A 333 -8.83 24.19 20.35
N ILE A 334 -9.98 23.54 20.57
CA ILE A 334 -11.26 24.23 20.80
C ILE A 334 -11.40 24.57 22.27
N ASN A 335 -10.92 23.69 23.15
CA ASN A 335 -11.03 23.82 24.59
C ASN A 335 -9.65 23.55 25.23
N TYR A 336 -9.05 24.62 25.79
CA TYR A 336 -7.93 24.64 26.74
C TYR A 336 -6.48 24.79 26.21
N VAL A 337 -5.71 25.54 27.00
CA VAL A 337 -4.27 25.87 26.86
C VAL A 337 -3.41 24.76 27.48
N ASP A 338 -2.25 24.55 26.88
CA ASP A 338 -1.52 23.29 26.78
C ASP A 338 -0.84 22.74 28.05
N VAL A 339 -0.69 21.41 28.10
CA VAL A 339 0.31 20.68 28.91
C VAL A 339 1.14 19.72 28.02
N ASN A 340 0.70 19.41 26.79
CA ASN A 340 1.22 18.29 25.98
C ASN A 340 1.58 18.66 24.51
N GLY A 341 1.65 19.94 24.16
CA GLY A 341 2.02 20.40 22.83
C GLY A 341 0.85 20.45 21.82
N PRO A 342 1.04 21.15 20.68
CA PRO A 342 0.09 21.15 19.58
C PRO A 342 0.00 19.75 18.96
N ILE A 343 -1.21 19.37 18.51
CA ILE A 343 -1.37 18.17 17.69
C ILE A 343 -0.77 18.44 16.32
N THR A 344 0.16 17.59 15.90
CA THR A 344 0.84 17.72 14.60
C THR A 344 0.41 16.67 13.60
N ALA A 345 -0.28 15.60 14.01
CA ALA A 345 -0.75 14.57 13.11
C ALA A 345 -2.02 13.88 13.61
N ARG A 346 -2.91 13.50 12.68
CA ARG A 346 -4.10 12.69 12.99
C ARG A 346 -4.50 11.81 11.80
N LEU A 347 -4.73 10.54 12.07
CA LEU A 347 -5.36 9.58 11.16
C LEU A 347 -6.87 9.52 11.43
N LEU A 348 -7.67 9.62 10.37
CA LEU A 348 -9.13 9.64 10.41
C LEU A 348 -9.69 8.60 9.43
N ASP A 349 -10.70 7.85 9.85
CA ASP A 349 -11.44 6.93 8.97
C ASP A 349 -12.12 7.75 7.85
N SER A 350 -11.86 7.41 6.59
CA SER A 350 -12.30 8.25 5.47
C SER A 350 -13.82 8.34 5.36
N THR A 351 -14.54 7.24 5.66
CA THR A 351 -16.00 7.21 5.60
C THR A 351 -16.58 8.10 6.69
N GLN A 352 -16.02 8.02 7.90
CA GLN A 352 -16.43 8.90 9.01
C GLN A 352 -16.13 10.36 8.74
N LEU A 353 -14.96 10.66 8.17
CA LEU A 353 -14.52 12.02 7.84
C LEU A 353 -15.48 12.68 6.85
N LEU A 354 -15.71 12.01 5.72
CA LEU A 354 -16.53 12.52 4.63
C LEU A 354 -18.01 12.61 5.04
N GLY A 355 -18.52 11.60 5.74
CA GLY A 355 -19.89 11.65 6.29
C GLY A 355 -20.07 12.67 7.42
N ALA A 356 -19.00 13.10 8.10
CA ALA A 356 -19.06 14.23 9.03
C ALA A 356 -19.04 15.57 8.27
N LEU A 357 -18.20 15.70 7.25
CA LEU A 357 -18.16 16.89 6.39
C LEU A 357 -19.52 17.20 5.76
N GLU A 358 -20.15 16.19 5.14
CA GLU A 358 -21.47 16.32 4.52
C GLU A 358 -22.54 16.81 5.51
N ARG A 359 -22.57 16.24 6.72
CA ARG A 359 -23.65 16.50 7.67
C ARG A 359 -23.46 17.74 8.52
N THR A 360 -22.23 17.99 8.98
CA THR A 360 -21.95 19.03 9.98
C THR A 360 -21.07 20.16 9.46
N GLY A 361 -20.42 19.99 8.30
CA GLY A 361 -19.46 20.97 7.76
C GLY A 361 -18.29 21.27 8.71
N ASN A 362 -18.08 20.43 9.72
CA ASN A 362 -17.03 20.58 10.71
C ASN A 362 -16.61 19.21 11.23
N ILE A 363 -15.33 19.09 11.60
CA ILE A 363 -14.76 17.86 12.14
C ILE A 363 -14.10 18.20 13.47
N LYS A 364 -14.51 17.46 14.52
CA LYS A 364 -13.95 17.58 15.87
C LYS A 364 -13.68 16.19 16.42
N PHE A 365 -12.60 16.03 17.17
CA PHE A 365 -12.27 14.77 17.83
C PHE A 365 -11.73 15.01 19.24
N GLY A 366 -11.96 14.04 20.11
CA GLY A 366 -11.45 14.05 21.48
C GLY A 366 -10.07 13.37 21.58
N ILE A 367 -9.16 13.96 22.35
CA ILE A 367 -7.94 13.31 22.86
C ILE A 367 -7.90 13.47 24.37
N GLY A 368 -8.24 12.41 25.10
CA GLY A 368 -8.43 12.50 26.55
C GLY A 368 -9.51 13.53 26.88
N LYS A 369 -9.11 14.65 27.51
CA LYS A 369 -10.00 15.78 27.84
C LYS A 369 -10.00 16.90 26.80
N ARG A 370 -9.09 16.87 25.80
CA ARG A 370 -8.99 17.89 24.75
C ARG A 370 -10.03 17.64 23.68
N LEU A 371 -10.67 18.71 23.21
CA LEU A 371 -11.50 18.69 22.00
C LEU A 371 -10.78 19.50 20.94
N VAL A 372 -10.45 18.88 19.82
CA VAL A 372 -9.68 19.49 18.73
C VAL A 372 -10.50 19.52 17.46
N GLY A 373 -10.53 20.67 16.81
CA GLY A 373 -11.15 20.86 15.50
C GLY A 373 -10.14 20.71 14.38
N VAL A 374 -10.59 20.21 13.24
CA VAL A 374 -9.82 20.22 11.99
C VAL A 374 -10.11 21.52 11.24
N ASP A 375 -9.07 22.25 10.85
CA ASP A 375 -9.20 23.40 9.96
C ASP A 375 -9.42 22.95 8.52
N LEU A 376 -10.70 22.95 8.11
CA LEU A 376 -11.11 22.48 6.79
C LEU A 376 -10.63 23.38 5.65
N LYS A 377 -10.39 24.67 5.92
CA LYS A 377 -9.83 25.58 4.89
C LYS A 377 -8.41 25.17 4.56
N GLN A 378 -7.65 24.76 5.57
CA GLN A 378 -6.30 24.22 5.40
C GLN A 378 -6.34 22.84 4.76
N ALA A 379 -7.20 21.94 5.25
CA ALA A 379 -7.26 20.55 4.79
C ALA A 379 -7.78 20.41 3.35
N PHE A 380 -8.82 21.18 2.97
CA PHE A 380 -9.49 21.13 1.67
C PHE A 380 -9.67 22.55 1.10
N PRO A 381 -8.56 23.21 0.68
CA PRO A 381 -8.62 24.58 0.19
C PRO A 381 -9.42 24.66 -1.12
N GLY A 382 -10.56 25.35 -1.07
CA GLY A 382 -11.39 25.62 -2.25
C GLY A 382 -12.41 24.53 -2.61
N PHE A 383 -12.55 23.47 -1.81
CA PHE A 383 -13.58 22.43 -2.02
C PHE A 383 -14.01 21.77 -0.71
N HIS A 384 -15.17 21.10 -0.72
CA HIS A 384 -15.74 20.44 0.46
C HIS A 384 -16.19 19.02 0.05
N PRO A 385 -15.35 17.99 0.26
CA PRO A 385 -15.67 16.65 -0.21
C PRO A 385 -16.69 15.95 0.70
N HIS A 386 -17.73 15.36 0.12
CA HIS A 386 -18.72 14.52 0.79
C HIS A 386 -18.53 13.04 0.45
N THR A 387 -17.90 12.75 -0.68
CA THR A 387 -17.61 11.41 -1.20
C THR A 387 -16.18 11.31 -1.72
N LEU A 388 -15.76 10.11 -2.11
CA LEU A 388 -14.49 9.93 -2.82
C LEU A 388 -14.50 10.56 -4.21
N VAL A 389 -15.66 10.57 -4.87
CA VAL A 389 -15.83 11.19 -6.20
C VAL A 389 -15.52 12.68 -6.13
N ASP A 390 -15.90 13.36 -5.04
CA ASP A 390 -15.57 14.78 -4.85
C ASP A 390 -14.06 15.01 -4.71
N ILE A 391 -13.35 14.10 -4.04
CA ILE A 391 -11.87 14.16 -3.99
C ILE A 391 -11.29 13.97 -5.40
N PHE A 392 -11.85 13.04 -6.18
CA PHE A 392 -11.41 12.77 -7.55
C PHE A 392 -11.69 13.94 -8.50
N SER A 393 -12.72 14.75 -8.25
CA SER A 393 -13.03 15.94 -9.06
C SER A 393 -11.87 16.96 -9.08
N GLN A 394 -11.04 16.97 -8.03
CA GLN A 394 -9.86 17.83 -7.99
C GLN A 394 -8.80 17.44 -9.03
N ALA A 395 -8.84 16.20 -9.54
CA ALA A 395 -7.95 15.75 -10.59
C ALA A 395 -8.12 16.53 -11.90
N ASP A 396 -9.30 17.11 -12.13
CA ASP A 396 -9.64 17.82 -13.35
C ASP A 396 -9.24 19.31 -13.30
N LEU A 397 -8.77 19.80 -12.13
CA LEU A 397 -8.29 21.16 -11.98
C LEU A 397 -6.93 21.37 -12.67
N PRO A 398 -6.68 22.56 -13.26
CA PRO A 398 -5.38 22.88 -13.82
C PRO A 398 -4.32 22.88 -12.72
N VAL A 399 -3.14 22.34 -13.04
CA VAL A 399 -1.97 22.47 -12.16
C VAL A 399 -1.36 23.83 -12.46
N SER A 400 -1.52 24.77 -11.53
CA SER A 400 -0.94 26.11 -11.64
C SER A 400 0.57 25.99 -11.73
N THR A 401 1.14 26.36 -12.88
CA THR A 401 2.59 26.45 -13.06
C THR A 401 3.06 27.85 -12.72
N SER A 402 4.13 27.98 -11.93
CA SER A 402 4.71 29.29 -11.57
C SER A 402 5.47 29.95 -12.72
N ARG A 403 5.63 29.27 -13.88
CA ARG A 403 6.23 29.82 -15.10
C ARG A 403 5.25 30.63 -15.95
N ALA A 404 4.62 31.64 -15.37
CA ALA A 404 3.96 32.69 -16.15
C ALA A 404 4.89 33.91 -16.29
N SER A 405 5.83 33.85 -17.23
CA SER A 405 6.53 35.06 -17.72
C SER A 405 6.85 34.97 -19.22
N SER A 406 5.84 35.20 -20.04
CA SER A 406 5.84 36.17 -21.16
C SER A 406 4.64 35.96 -22.08
N SER A 407 3.95 37.08 -22.34
CA SER A 407 2.83 37.39 -23.25
C SER A 407 2.26 36.34 -24.23
N PRO A 408 0.93 36.38 -24.52
CA PRO A 408 0.31 35.50 -25.49
C PRO A 408 0.62 35.98 -26.91
N LEU A 409 1.38 35.20 -27.68
CA LEU A 409 1.30 35.27 -29.13
C LEU A 409 0.05 34.49 -29.56
N ILE A 410 -0.94 35.27 -30.01
CA ILE A 410 -2.14 34.82 -30.71
C ILE A 410 -1.72 33.81 -31.78
N SER A 411 -2.08 32.54 -31.60
CA SER A 411 -2.14 31.57 -32.69
C SER A 411 -3.61 31.39 -33.03
N THR A 412 -4.01 31.93 -34.17
CA THR A 412 -5.30 31.70 -34.80
C THR A 412 -5.47 30.20 -35.09
N PRO A 413 -6.63 29.59 -34.82
CA PRO A 413 -6.85 28.19 -35.16
C PRO A 413 -7.08 28.06 -36.67
N VAL A 414 -6.20 27.36 -37.38
CA VAL A 414 -6.46 26.90 -38.74
C VAL A 414 -7.40 25.70 -38.66
N ILE A 415 -8.64 25.94 -39.06
CA ILE A 415 -9.67 24.94 -39.31
C ILE A 415 -9.15 23.98 -40.38
N SER A 416 -8.92 22.72 -40.01
CA SER A 416 -8.64 21.65 -40.97
C SER A 416 -9.96 21.06 -41.44
N ASN A 417 -10.44 21.51 -42.59
CA ASN A 417 -11.53 20.87 -43.33
C ASN A 417 -10.97 19.85 -44.33
N THR A 418 -11.73 18.79 -44.48
CA THR A 418 -11.53 17.60 -45.30
C THR A 418 -11.42 17.84 -46.81
N ASN A 419 -10.59 17.02 -47.45
CA ASN A 419 -10.62 16.48 -48.83
C ASN A 419 -11.16 17.36 -49.97
N ILE A 420 -10.30 17.68 -50.94
CA ILE A 420 -10.60 17.63 -52.39
C ILE A 420 -9.31 17.21 -53.15
N VAL A 421 -9.56 16.55 -54.27
CA VAL A 421 -8.74 15.66 -55.09
C VAL A 421 -8.24 16.38 -56.36
N LEU A 422 -7.02 16.03 -56.80
CA LEU A 422 -6.38 16.07 -58.15
C LEU A 422 -6.32 17.38 -58.98
N GLU A 423 -5.12 17.78 -59.43
CA GLU A 423 -4.57 17.54 -60.80
C GLU A 423 -3.26 18.34 -61.08
N ASN A 424 -2.23 17.58 -61.49
CA ASN A 424 -1.31 17.74 -62.64
C ASN A 424 -0.28 18.90 -62.82
N ASN A 425 0.92 18.41 -63.21
CA ASN A 425 1.98 18.91 -64.11
C ASN A 425 3.13 19.78 -63.53
N GLU A 426 4.36 19.22 -63.47
CA GLU A 426 5.52 19.37 -64.42
C GLU A 426 6.37 20.58 -63.98
N ASP A 427 7.70 20.60 -63.83
CA ASP A 427 8.84 19.76 -64.19
C ASP A 427 10.07 20.13 -63.29
N ASP A 428 11.17 19.40 -63.48
CA ASP A 428 12.59 19.77 -63.27
C ASP A 428 13.42 19.16 -62.10
N GLU A 429 14.11 18.09 -62.49
CA GLU A 429 15.55 17.78 -62.32
C GLU A 429 16.19 17.50 -60.94
N PHE A 430 16.49 16.20 -60.76
CA PHE A 430 17.53 15.55 -59.94
C PHE A 430 18.97 15.89 -60.42
N PRO A 431 20.11 15.51 -59.75
CA PRO A 431 20.34 14.32 -58.88
C PRO A 431 21.14 14.58 -57.56
N ALA A 432 20.95 13.85 -56.46
CA ALA A 432 21.35 12.48 -56.12
C ALA A 432 22.86 12.15 -56.22
N HIS A 433 23.50 11.88 -55.06
CA HIS A 433 24.49 10.81 -54.82
C HIS A 433 24.66 10.63 -53.29
N THR A 434 24.07 9.63 -52.60
CA THR A 434 24.49 8.23 -52.38
C THR A 434 25.94 7.99 -51.90
N SER A 435 26.01 7.48 -50.65
CA SER A 435 26.83 6.34 -50.18
C SER A 435 28.32 6.56 -49.86
N ASN A 436 28.76 6.32 -48.61
CA ASN A 436 29.17 4.98 -48.13
C ASN A 436 29.90 4.99 -46.77
N ASN A 437 29.63 3.92 -46.01
CA ASN A 437 30.43 3.19 -45.02
C ASN A 437 31.89 3.60 -44.69
N GLY A 438 32.26 3.43 -43.42
CA GLY A 438 33.63 2.96 -43.08
C GLY A 438 34.18 3.33 -41.71
N LEU A 439 34.02 2.41 -40.75
CA LEU A 439 35.00 1.94 -39.75
C LEU A 439 36.25 2.78 -39.35
N ASN A 440 36.45 2.79 -38.03
CA ASN A 440 37.70 2.64 -37.25
C ASN A 440 38.42 3.85 -36.60
N SER A 441 38.51 3.69 -35.27
CA SER A 441 39.69 3.75 -34.39
C SER A 441 40.37 5.07 -34.02
N ASP A 442 40.38 5.27 -32.70
CA ASP A 442 41.55 5.56 -31.86
C ASP A 442 42.14 6.98 -31.74
N ARG A 443 42.07 7.43 -30.47
CA ARG A 443 43.15 7.93 -29.60
C ARG A 443 43.67 9.37 -29.76
N ASN A 444 43.53 10.04 -28.61
CA ASN A 444 44.50 10.89 -27.90
C ASN A 444 44.93 12.22 -28.53
N GLY A 445 44.70 13.28 -27.75
CA GLY A 445 45.79 14.21 -27.42
C GLY A 445 45.48 15.70 -27.57
N THR A 446 45.47 16.37 -26.41
CA THR A 446 46.04 17.71 -26.18
C THR A 446 45.37 18.95 -26.82
N GLN A 447 44.57 19.62 -25.99
CA GLN A 447 44.45 21.08 -25.82
C GLN A 447 45.84 21.79 -25.78
N PRO A 448 46.00 23.13 -26.02
CA PRO A 448 45.29 24.18 -25.23
C PRO A 448 45.09 25.61 -25.83
N GLY A 449 44.27 26.40 -25.10
CA GLY A 449 44.28 27.87 -25.03
C GLY A 449 43.16 28.58 -25.81
N LEU A 450 42.47 29.62 -25.32
CA LEU A 450 42.66 30.46 -24.13
C LEU A 450 41.39 31.34 -23.91
N LEU A 451 40.78 31.18 -22.73
CA LEU A 451 40.10 32.15 -21.84
C LEU A 451 39.38 33.41 -22.37
N GLY A 452 38.11 33.51 -21.95
CA GLY A 452 37.42 34.77 -21.60
C GLY A 452 36.42 34.50 -20.47
N MET A 453 36.90 34.50 -19.22
CA MET A 453 36.16 34.24 -17.99
C MET A 453 35.11 35.32 -17.67
N ASN A 454 34.02 34.90 -17.02
CA ASN A 454 33.52 35.54 -15.78
C ASN A 454 32.68 34.53 -14.97
N ILE A 455 33.34 33.78 -14.07
CA ILE A 455 32.68 32.99 -13.02
C ILE A 455 32.87 33.75 -11.71
N THR A 456 31.80 34.37 -11.22
CA THR A 456 31.74 34.92 -9.87
C THR A 456 31.66 33.79 -8.85
N LYS A 457 32.62 33.81 -7.92
CA LYS A 457 32.76 32.91 -6.77
C LYS A 457 31.59 33.07 -5.82
N ASN A 458 30.89 31.98 -5.50
CA ASN A 458 30.23 31.82 -4.21
C ASN A 458 30.69 30.51 -3.56
N ARG A 459 31.25 30.67 -2.35
CA ARG A 459 31.93 29.66 -1.55
C ARG A 459 30.96 28.57 -1.13
N GLY A 460 31.29 27.32 -1.47
CA GLY A 460 30.65 26.15 -0.89
C GLY A 460 30.81 26.14 0.63
N ARG A 461 29.68 26.11 1.34
CA ARG A 461 29.62 25.98 2.80
C ARG A 461 29.90 24.51 3.12
N ARG A 462 31.10 24.20 3.63
CA ARG A 462 31.41 22.91 4.25
C ARG A 462 30.55 22.77 5.51
N VAL A 463 29.63 21.81 5.52
CA VAL A 463 28.96 21.34 6.75
C VAL A 463 29.69 20.11 7.26
N SER A 464 30.20 20.20 8.49
CA SER A 464 30.84 19.11 9.24
C SER A 464 29.78 18.14 9.74
N PHE A 465 29.98 16.84 9.53
CA PHE A 465 29.16 15.79 10.12
C PHE A 465 29.45 15.70 11.62
N GLY A 466 28.55 16.21 12.45
CA GLY A 466 28.46 15.80 13.85
C GLY A 466 28.12 14.31 13.90
N ALA A 467 28.79 13.56 14.76
CA ALA A 467 28.63 12.12 14.89
C ALA A 467 27.15 11.72 15.11
N ILE A 468 26.59 10.94 14.18
CA ILE A 468 25.29 10.31 14.33
C ILE A 468 25.47 9.17 15.34
N ARG A 469 25.05 9.40 16.60
CA ARG A 469 24.85 8.30 17.54
C ARG A 469 23.57 7.58 17.14
N ALA A 470 23.72 6.38 16.57
CA ALA A 470 22.62 5.46 16.38
C ALA A 470 21.99 5.17 17.75
N ILE A 471 20.69 5.44 17.89
CA ILE A 471 19.91 4.90 19.01
C ILE A 471 19.84 3.38 18.77
N PRO A 472 20.31 2.53 19.71
CA PRO A 472 20.21 1.10 19.54
C PRO A 472 18.73 0.70 19.51
N THR A 473 18.33 0.01 18.46
CA THR A 473 17.06 -0.72 18.41
C THR A 473 17.15 -1.89 19.39
N SER A 474 16.67 -1.71 20.61
CA SER A 474 16.39 -2.83 21.50
C SER A 474 15.22 -3.62 20.92
N ASN A 475 15.52 -4.85 20.52
CA ASN A 475 14.52 -5.87 20.19
C ASN A 475 13.63 -6.08 21.42
N PHE A 476 12.38 -5.64 21.37
CA PHE A 476 11.34 -6.11 22.27
C PHE A 476 10.46 -7.12 21.53
N PRO A 477 10.17 -8.28 22.14
CA PRO A 477 9.33 -9.30 21.53
C PRO A 477 7.87 -8.85 21.50
N GLU A 478 7.22 -9.10 20.36
CA GLU A 478 5.77 -9.07 20.21
C GLU A 478 5.14 -10.00 21.24
N ASN A 479 4.59 -9.45 22.33
CA ASN A 479 3.41 -9.95 23.06
C ASN A 479 3.24 -9.18 24.37
N SER A 480 2.39 -8.15 24.35
CA SER A 480 1.55 -7.74 25.48
C SER A 480 0.95 -6.38 25.17
N PHE A 481 -0.31 -6.31 24.74
CA PHE A 481 -1.22 -5.18 25.00
C PHE A 481 -2.58 -5.49 24.35
N PHE A 482 -3.38 -6.37 24.97
CA PHE A 482 -4.86 -6.31 24.97
C PHE A 482 -5.38 -7.34 25.98
N HIS A 483 -5.46 -6.95 27.26
CA HIS A 483 -6.47 -7.49 28.16
C HIS A 483 -7.12 -6.31 28.86
N ARG A 484 -8.31 -5.95 28.40
CA ARG A 484 -9.27 -5.22 29.23
C ARG A 484 -10.63 -5.86 29.03
N GLU A 485 -11.10 -6.40 30.15
CA GLU A 485 -12.35 -7.12 30.35
C GLU A 485 -13.54 -6.27 29.89
N SER A 486 -14.45 -6.89 29.14
CA SER A 486 -15.82 -6.40 28.97
C SER A 486 -16.74 -7.46 29.56
N SER A 487 -17.22 -7.20 30.77
CA SER A 487 -18.27 -7.96 31.42
C SER A 487 -19.63 -7.43 30.97
N LEU A 488 -20.45 -8.31 30.38
CA LEU A 488 -21.90 -8.17 30.29
C LEU A 488 -22.56 -9.27 31.11
N PRO A 489 -23.78 -9.04 31.64
CA PRO A 489 -24.32 -9.80 32.76
C PRO A 489 -24.99 -11.12 32.32
N PRO A 490 -24.99 -12.17 33.15
CA PRO A 490 -25.86 -13.31 32.90
C PRO A 490 -27.25 -13.06 33.50
N VAL A 491 -28.27 -13.35 32.68
CA VAL A 491 -29.67 -13.43 33.05
C VAL A 491 -29.95 -14.76 33.75
N ASN A 492 -30.49 -14.67 34.96
CA ASN A 492 -31.32 -15.61 35.74
C ASN A 492 -31.08 -17.13 35.69
N GLY A 493 -30.92 -17.71 36.88
CA GLY A 493 -31.25 -19.13 37.09
C GLY A 493 -30.79 -19.77 38.41
N THR A 494 -31.42 -19.39 39.52
CA THR A 494 -31.75 -20.27 40.68
C THR A 494 -30.66 -20.95 41.54
N GLN A 495 -30.82 -20.70 42.85
CA GLN A 495 -30.61 -21.58 44.02
C GLN A 495 -29.35 -21.44 44.90
N LYS A 496 -29.66 -21.03 46.15
CA LYS A 496 -29.21 -21.57 47.45
C LYS A 496 -27.79 -21.24 47.96
N SER A 497 -27.76 -20.22 48.82
CA SER A 497 -27.30 -20.25 50.22
C SER A 497 -25.98 -20.95 50.58
N ARG A 498 -25.05 -20.24 51.25
CA ARG A 498 -24.86 -20.28 52.72
C ARG A 498 -23.53 -19.59 53.16
N SER A 499 -23.61 -18.86 54.28
CA SER A 499 -22.58 -18.44 55.26
C SER A 499 -21.40 -17.57 54.78
N THR A 500 -21.29 -16.29 55.16
CA THR A 500 -20.92 -15.71 56.49
C THR A 500 -19.56 -16.17 57.01
N GLU A 501 -18.55 -15.30 56.93
CA GLU A 501 -17.70 -15.02 58.07
C GLU A 501 -17.11 -13.61 57.99
N SER A 502 -17.39 -12.88 59.05
CA SER A 502 -17.06 -11.51 59.41
C SER A 502 -15.64 -11.39 59.93
N LEU A 503 -15.03 -10.21 59.76
CA LEU A 503 -14.23 -9.53 60.79
C LEU A 503 -14.00 -8.05 60.39
N GLU A 504 -14.80 -7.18 61.02
CA GLU A 504 -14.49 -5.77 61.34
C GLU A 504 -13.38 -5.71 62.40
N ALA A 505 -12.68 -4.63 62.74
CA ALA A 505 -12.52 -3.25 62.28
C ALA A 505 -11.26 -2.68 62.99
N HIS A 506 -10.63 -1.63 62.47
CA HIS A 506 -10.05 -0.57 63.30
C HIS A 506 -9.86 0.72 62.49
N ASN A 507 -10.35 1.82 63.06
CA ASN A 507 -10.25 3.20 62.61
C ASN A 507 -8.81 3.74 62.67
N ASP A 508 -8.49 4.70 61.82
CA ASP A 508 -7.93 6.00 62.25
C ASP A 508 -8.06 7.06 61.13
N GLU A 509 -8.41 8.28 61.55
CA GLU A 509 -8.57 9.48 60.73
C GLU A 509 -7.25 10.27 60.60
N ASN A 510 -7.20 11.10 59.54
CA ASN A 510 -6.37 12.30 59.33
C ASN A 510 -4.88 12.17 58.95
N GLY A 511 -4.55 12.79 57.81
CA GLY A 511 -3.28 13.50 57.63
C GLY A 511 -2.46 13.10 56.39
N THR A 512 -2.43 14.01 55.40
CA THR A 512 -1.35 14.21 54.42
C THR A 512 -0.94 13.01 53.53
N VAL A 513 -1.46 12.98 52.30
CA VAL A 513 -0.89 12.15 51.23
C VAL A 513 0.35 12.86 50.68
N ASP A 514 1.50 12.40 51.14
CA ASP A 514 2.84 12.75 50.68
C ASP A 514 3.07 12.43 49.20
N GLU A 515 3.82 13.29 48.52
CA GLU A 515 4.49 13.12 47.22
C GLU A 515 5.51 11.95 47.18
N ALA A 516 5.52 11.07 48.20
CA ALA A 516 6.49 10.00 48.38
C ALA A 516 6.15 8.68 47.63
N SER A 517 5.06 8.62 46.86
CA SER A 517 4.66 7.37 46.16
C SER A 517 5.30 7.18 44.78
N VAL A 518 5.64 8.27 44.08
CA VAL A 518 6.28 8.20 42.75
C VAL A 518 7.80 8.04 42.86
N SER A 519 8.45 8.75 43.79
CA SER A 519 9.89 8.58 44.05
C SER A 519 10.21 7.15 44.47
N ASN A 520 9.44 6.58 45.41
CA ASN A 520 9.63 5.20 45.85
C ASN A 520 9.35 4.16 44.74
N PHE A 521 8.52 4.50 43.75
CA PHE A 521 8.28 3.64 42.60
C PHE A 521 9.45 3.70 41.60
N VAL A 522 9.94 4.90 41.31
CA VAL A 522 11.10 5.11 40.42
C VAL A 522 12.36 4.51 41.03
N ASP A 523 12.59 4.66 42.33
CA ASP A 523 13.73 4.09 43.04
C ASP A 523 13.67 2.55 43.10
N LYS A 524 12.48 1.97 43.24
CA LYS A 524 12.29 0.52 43.14
C LYS A 524 12.50 0.00 41.72
N LEU A 525 12.09 0.75 40.71
CA LEU A 525 12.29 0.38 39.31
C LEU A 525 13.78 0.43 38.95
N LEU A 526 14.46 1.53 39.30
CA LEU A 526 15.90 1.71 39.08
C LEU A 526 16.74 0.66 39.83
N LYS A 527 16.40 0.38 41.08
CA LYS A 527 17.09 -0.67 41.86
C LYS A 527 16.92 -2.05 41.24
N LYS A 528 15.72 -2.38 40.77
CA LYS A 528 15.46 -3.64 40.06
C LYS A 528 16.24 -3.74 38.75
N THR A 529 16.35 -2.66 37.99
CA THR A 529 17.14 -2.63 36.76
C THR A 529 18.64 -2.71 37.03
N MET A 530 19.13 -2.11 38.11
CA MET A 530 20.55 -2.23 38.51
C MET A 530 20.89 -3.64 39.00
N ASP A 531 20.00 -4.28 39.77
CA ASP A 531 20.19 -5.65 40.25
C ASP A 531 20.13 -6.67 39.09
N GLU A 532 19.33 -6.42 38.04
CA GLU A 532 19.26 -7.28 36.84
C GLU A 532 20.48 -7.10 35.91
N VAL A 533 21.11 -5.93 35.91
CA VAL A 533 22.30 -5.63 35.08
C VAL A 533 23.60 -6.10 35.75
N LEU A 534 23.66 -6.19 37.08
CA LEU A 534 24.85 -6.61 37.84
C LEU A 534 24.98 -8.13 38.05
N VAL A 535 24.07 -8.94 37.52
CA VAL A 535 24.13 -10.42 37.58
C VAL A 535 24.59 -11.04 36.23
N MET A 536 25.02 -10.21 35.27
CA MET A 536 25.75 -10.67 34.09
C MET A 536 27.23 -10.28 34.18
N ASP A 537 27.96 -11.01 35.02
CA ASP A 537 29.38 -11.34 34.84
C ASP A 537 29.59 -12.83 35.16
#